data_AF-A0AA88L2U4-F1
#
_entry.id   AF-A0AA88L2U4-F1
#
_cell.length_a   1.000
_cell.length_b   1.000
_cell.length_c   1.000
_cell.angle_alpha   90.00
_cell.angle_beta   90.00
_cell.angle_gamma   90.00
#
_symmetry.space_group_name_H-M   'P 1'
#
loop_
_entity.id
_entity.type
_entity.pdbx_description
1 polymer ?
#
loop_
_entity_poly.entity_id
_entity_poly.type
_entity_poly.pdbx_seq_one_letter_code
_entity_poly.pdbx_strand_id
1 'polypeptide(L)'
;MYVCQYADFVDSEVCKNAMNKEWYVNDLNAILPLKRWNYVGSPELFSLKLVEETPWHNLGYDIIAVHTRWNHSAVKEALGGGDPAFVTMIREPTQHFESLYGYFKFYKLLGNITLP
;
A
#
# COMPACT_ATOMS: atom_id res chain seq x y z
N MET A 1 3.10 2.30 -16.64
CA MET A 1 3.10 1.38 -15.49
C MET A 1 3.13 2.22 -14.22
N TYR A 2 2.14 2.08 -13.35
CA TYR A 2 1.90 2.99 -12.22
C TYR A 2 2.10 2.28 -10.89
N VAL A 3 3.02 2.77 -10.07
CA VAL A 3 3.21 2.38 -8.67
C VAL A 3 2.50 3.41 -7.82
N CYS A 4 1.52 2.99 -7.04
CA CYS A 4 0.94 3.84 -6.01
C CYS A 4 1.45 3.32 -4.67
N GLN A 5 2.66 3.74 -4.30
CA GLN A 5 3.19 3.39 -3.00
C GLN A 5 2.68 4.41 -1.98
N TYR A 6 1.77 3.96 -1.14
CA TYR A 6 1.21 4.76 -0.06
C TYR A 6 2.23 4.83 1.08
N ALA A 7 2.65 6.04 1.45
CA ALA A 7 3.27 6.27 2.75
C ALA A 7 2.29 5.75 3.81
N ASP A 8 2.82 4.98 4.77
CA ASP A 8 2.21 3.85 5.47
C ASP A 8 0.77 3.96 6.02
N PHE A 9 0.06 5.08 5.95
CA PHE A 9 -1.29 5.21 6.51
C PHE A 9 -2.19 6.25 5.80
N VAL A 10 -1.76 6.90 4.71
CA VAL A 10 -2.55 7.97 4.05
C VAL A 10 -3.60 7.38 3.11
N ASP A 11 -4.90 7.44 3.49
CA ASP A 11 -6.13 7.26 2.67
C ASP A 11 -6.02 6.32 1.46
N SER A 12 -5.24 5.25 1.62
CA SER A 12 -4.77 4.40 0.53
C SER A 12 -5.91 3.62 -0.10
N GLU A 13 -6.92 3.33 0.72
CA GLU A 13 -8.12 2.60 0.34
C GLU A 13 -8.99 3.38 -0.63
N VAL A 14 -9.04 4.72 -0.52
CA VAL A 14 -9.83 5.57 -1.43
C VAL A 14 -9.20 5.57 -2.82
N CYS A 15 -7.87 5.72 -2.88
CA CYS A 15 -7.15 5.74 -4.15
C CYS A 15 -7.15 4.37 -4.83
N LYS A 16 -6.95 3.28 -4.08
CA LYS A 16 -7.15 1.91 -4.58
C LYS A 16 -8.55 1.71 -5.16
N ASN A 17 -9.59 2.06 -4.40
CA ASN A 17 -10.98 1.87 -4.85
C ASN A 17 -11.34 2.71 -6.08
N ALA A 18 -10.84 3.94 -6.17
CA ALA A 18 -11.02 4.77 -7.36
C ALA A 18 -10.30 4.17 -8.59
N MET A 19 -9.12 3.59 -8.40
CA MET A 19 -8.29 3.08 -9.49
C MET A 19 -8.64 1.64 -9.91
N ASN A 20 -9.27 0.84 -9.05
CA ASN A 20 -9.65 -0.56 -9.31
C ASN A 20 -10.45 -0.73 -10.61
N LYS A 21 -11.36 0.20 -10.93
CA LYS A 21 -12.12 0.17 -12.17
C LYS A 21 -11.21 0.29 -13.39
N GLU A 22 -10.28 1.24 -13.38
CA GLU A 22 -9.34 1.45 -14.47
C GLU A 22 -8.37 0.27 -14.63
N TRP A 23 -7.92 -0.32 -13.51
CA TRP A 23 -7.06 -1.50 -13.54
C TRP A 23 -7.73 -2.68 -14.23
N TYR A 24 -8.99 -2.93 -13.88
CA TYR A 24 -9.77 -3.99 -14.49
C TYR A 24 -9.99 -3.77 -16.00
N VAL A 25 -10.34 -2.55 -16.41
CA VAL A 25 -10.59 -2.22 -17.83
C VAL A 25 -9.32 -2.33 -18.67
N ASN A 26 -8.15 -2.11 -18.08
CA ASN A 26 -6.85 -2.17 -18.76
C ASN A 26 -6.10 -3.49 -18.53
N ASP A 27 -6.75 -4.51 -17.97
CA ASP A 27 -6.17 -5.85 -17.72
C ASP A 27 -4.87 -5.80 -16.89
N LEU A 28 -4.83 -4.93 -15.87
CA LEU A 28 -3.66 -4.73 -15.02
C LEU A 28 -3.70 -5.62 -13.77
N ASN A 29 -2.56 -6.24 -13.46
CA ASN A 29 -2.41 -7.11 -12.29
C ASN A 29 -1.77 -6.35 -11.13
N ALA A 30 -2.44 -6.34 -9.97
CA ALA A 30 -1.91 -5.72 -8.76
C ALA A 30 -1.40 -6.76 -7.75
N ILE A 31 -0.35 -6.41 -7.00
CA ILE A 31 0.04 -7.18 -5.82
C ILE A 31 -1.08 -7.08 -4.76
N LEU A 32 -1.56 -8.24 -4.33
CA LEU A 32 -2.49 -8.39 -3.22
C LEU A 32 -1.85 -9.25 -2.11
N PRO A 33 -2.11 -8.95 -0.83
CA PRO A 33 -1.63 -9.75 0.29
C PRO A 33 -2.35 -11.11 0.35
N LEU A 34 -1.61 -12.18 0.70
CA LEU A 34 -2.10 -13.57 0.78
C LEU A 34 -3.23 -13.82 1.78
N LYS A 35 -3.26 -13.02 2.85
CA LYS A 35 -4.19 -13.18 3.99
C LYS A 35 -5.00 -11.88 4.14
N ARG A 36 -5.98 -11.87 5.05
CA ARG A 36 -6.82 -10.70 5.41
C ARG A 36 -6.03 -9.55 6.09
N TRP A 37 -4.81 -9.28 5.65
CA TRP A 37 -3.98 -8.18 6.11
C TRP A 37 -3.92 -7.12 5.02
N ASN A 38 -3.78 -5.88 5.42
CA ASN A 38 -3.62 -4.73 4.54
C ASN A 38 -2.13 -4.39 4.28
N TYR A 39 -1.21 -5.23 4.74
CA TYR A 39 0.23 -4.98 4.75
C TYR A 39 0.99 -6.17 4.17
N VAL A 40 2.02 -5.90 3.36
CA VAL A 40 2.99 -6.87 2.84
C VAL A 40 4.37 -6.54 3.41
N GLY A 41 4.90 -7.46 4.20
CA GLY A 41 6.23 -7.33 4.82
C GLY A 41 6.23 -6.41 6.01
N SER A 42 6.04 -6.94 7.21
CA SER A 42 6.28 -6.20 8.45
C SER A 42 6.73 -7.19 9.52
N PRO A 43 7.87 -6.94 10.19
CA PRO A 43 8.70 -5.73 10.15
C PRO A 43 9.68 -5.65 8.96
N GLU A 44 9.68 -6.58 8.01
CA GLU A 44 10.70 -6.66 6.96
C GLU A 44 10.50 -5.64 5.83
N LEU A 45 11.55 -5.35 5.07
CA LEU A 45 11.44 -4.64 3.80
C LEU A 45 10.69 -5.47 2.75
N PHE A 46 10.05 -4.81 1.78
CA PHE A 46 9.43 -5.50 0.65
C PHE A 46 10.45 -6.41 -0.06
N SER A 47 10.00 -7.62 -0.40
CA SER A 47 10.72 -8.56 -1.27
C SER A 47 9.71 -9.45 -2.00
N LEU A 48 10.07 -9.94 -3.19
CA LEU A 48 9.19 -10.80 -3.99
C LEU A 48 8.79 -12.08 -3.25
N LYS A 49 9.66 -12.61 -2.39
CA LYS A 49 9.39 -13.77 -1.53
C LYS A 49 8.11 -13.65 -0.70
N LEU A 50 7.69 -12.42 -0.37
CA LEU A 50 6.46 -12.16 0.38
C LEU A 50 5.19 -12.39 -0.44
N VAL A 51 5.30 -12.45 -1.77
CA VAL A 51 4.20 -12.57 -2.71
C VAL A 51 4.36 -13.75 -3.69
N GLU A 52 5.51 -14.41 -3.70
CA GLU A 52 5.80 -15.60 -4.52
C GLU A 52 4.81 -16.76 -4.28
N GLU A 53 4.30 -16.89 -3.06
CA GLU A 53 3.30 -17.92 -2.72
C GLU A 53 1.88 -17.55 -3.17
N THR A 54 1.67 -16.38 -3.77
CA THR A 54 0.34 -15.98 -4.26
C THR A 54 -0.07 -16.82 -5.49
N PRO A 55 -1.33 -17.29 -5.57
CA PRO A 55 -1.81 -18.06 -6.72
C PRO A 55 -1.62 -17.37 -8.08
N TRP A 56 -1.54 -16.04 -8.08
CA TRP A 56 -1.40 -15.20 -9.27
C TRP A 56 0.04 -14.70 -9.50
N HIS A 57 1.04 -15.16 -8.74
CA HIS A 57 2.43 -14.69 -8.86
C HIS A 57 3.00 -14.81 -10.29
N ASN A 58 2.68 -15.92 -10.96
CA ASN A 58 3.19 -16.21 -12.30
C ASN A 58 2.58 -15.32 -13.41
N LEU A 59 1.57 -14.50 -13.10
CA LEU A 59 0.97 -13.56 -14.06
C LEU A 59 1.78 -12.26 -14.20
N GLY A 60 2.75 -12.04 -13.30
CA GLY A 60 3.44 -10.75 -13.20
C GLY A 60 2.57 -9.69 -12.52
N TYR A 61 3.19 -8.53 -12.28
CA TYR A 61 2.53 -7.42 -11.60
C TYR A 61 2.78 -6.11 -12.35
N ASP A 62 1.73 -5.31 -12.52
CA ASP A 62 1.76 -3.97 -13.11
C ASP A 62 1.68 -2.87 -12.05
N ILE A 63 1.10 -3.22 -10.90
CA ILE A 63 0.73 -2.27 -9.84
C ILE A 63 1.13 -2.82 -8.47
N ILE A 64 1.77 -1.95 -7.67
CA ILE A 64 1.95 -2.17 -6.24
C ILE A 64 1.21 -1.06 -5.52
N ALA A 65 0.15 -1.46 -4.81
CA ALA A 65 -0.79 -0.56 -4.13
C ALA A 65 -1.17 -1.13 -2.75
N VAL A 66 -0.21 -1.68 -2.03
CA VAL A 66 -0.39 -2.28 -0.68
C VAL A 66 0.60 -1.64 0.29
N HIS A 67 0.24 -1.57 1.57
CA HIS A 67 1.16 -1.06 2.59
C HIS A 67 2.38 -1.97 2.65
N THR A 68 3.57 -1.41 2.51
CA THR A 68 4.82 -2.17 2.54
C THR A 68 5.98 -1.24 2.84
N ARG A 69 7.00 -1.77 3.53
CA ARG A 69 8.24 -1.03 3.77
C ARG A 69 9.05 -0.93 2.48
N TRP A 70 9.41 0.30 2.10
CA TRP A 70 10.04 0.59 0.81
C TRP A 70 11.36 -0.14 0.57
N ASN A 71 11.42 -0.83 -0.58
CA ASN A 71 12.63 -1.40 -1.14
C ASN A 71 12.62 -1.20 -2.65
N HIS A 72 13.25 -0.11 -3.12
CA HIS A 72 13.23 0.29 -4.53
C HIS A 72 13.63 -0.83 -5.49
N SER A 73 14.69 -1.58 -5.18
CA SER A 73 15.18 -2.67 -6.05
C SER A 73 14.13 -3.77 -6.18
N ALA A 74 13.58 -4.25 -5.06
CA ALA A 74 12.59 -5.31 -5.07
C ALA A 74 11.25 -4.87 -5.70
N VAL A 75 10.83 -3.63 -5.48
CA VAL A 75 9.62 -3.08 -6.12
C VAL A 75 9.81 -3.01 -7.64
N LYS A 76 10.97 -2.54 -8.10
CA LYS A 76 11.28 -2.48 -9.54
C LYS A 76 11.33 -3.87 -10.17
N GLU A 77 11.95 -4.82 -9.48
CA GLU A 77 12.01 -6.22 -9.90
C GLU A 77 10.61 -6.85 -10.00
N ALA A 78 9.76 -6.64 -8.99
CA ALA A 78 8.38 -7.15 -8.99
C ALA A 78 7.54 -6.60 -10.16
N LEU A 79 7.88 -5.41 -10.66
CA LEU A 79 7.23 -4.75 -11.79
C LEU A 79 7.94 -5.02 -13.14
N GLY A 80 8.69 -6.13 -13.23
CA GLY A 80 9.32 -6.57 -14.48
C GLY A 80 10.62 -5.85 -14.84
N GLY A 81 11.24 -5.12 -13.90
CA GLY A 81 12.57 -4.52 -14.06
C GLY A 81 12.65 -3.28 -14.97
N GLY A 82 11.52 -2.84 -15.54
CA GLY A 82 11.41 -1.62 -16.36
C GLY A 82 11.53 -0.33 -15.54
N ASP A 83 11.11 0.80 -16.07
CA ASP A 83 11.10 2.09 -15.36
C ASP A 83 9.68 2.44 -14.89
N PRO A 84 9.25 1.99 -13.69
CA PRO A 84 7.89 2.18 -13.25
C PRO A 84 7.69 3.60 -12.67
N ALA A 85 6.51 4.18 -12.84
CA ALA A 85 6.19 5.49 -12.28
C ALA A 85 5.85 5.38 -10.79
N PHE A 86 6.52 6.13 -9.92
CA PHE A 86 6.24 6.14 -8.47
C PHE A 86 5.37 7.31 -8.05
N VAL A 87 4.21 7.00 -7.46
CA VAL A 87 3.25 7.97 -6.95
C VAL A 87 2.98 7.67 -5.48
N THR A 88 2.95 8.71 -4.65
CA THR A 88 2.58 8.62 -3.24
C THR A 88 1.66 9.78 -2.86
N MET A 89 0.96 9.62 -1.74
CA MET A 89 0.15 10.68 -1.14
C MET A 89 0.68 10.96 0.26
N ILE A 90 0.77 12.24 0.59
CA ILE A 90 1.22 12.74 1.88
C ILE A 90 0.10 13.60 2.45
N ARG A 91 -0.17 13.46 3.75
CA ARG A 91 -1.15 14.27 4.48
C ARG A 91 -0.45 15.11 5.54
N GLU A 92 -1.06 16.22 5.92
CA GLU A 92 -0.56 17.03 7.03
C GLU A 92 -0.42 16.15 8.29
N PRO A 93 0.75 16.18 8.97
CA PRO A 93 1.07 15.23 10.04
C PRO A 93 0.05 15.19 11.19
N THR A 94 -0.47 16.35 11.60
CA THR A 94 -1.40 16.49 12.72
C THR A 94 -2.76 15.86 12.40
N GLN A 95 -3.34 16.23 11.26
CA GLN A 95 -4.57 15.65 10.74
C GLN A 95 -4.44 14.14 10.51
N HIS A 96 -3.27 13.71 10.05
CA HIS A 96 -3.00 12.29 9.82
C HIS A 96 -2.95 11.52 11.15
N PHE A 97 -2.27 12.07 12.15
CA PHE A 97 -2.24 11.52 13.50
C PHE A 97 -3.65 11.44 14.12
N GLU A 98 -4.44 12.51 14.07
CA GLU A 98 -5.80 12.53 14.59
C GLU A 98 -6.70 11.47 13.93
N SER A 99 -6.57 11.32 12.60
CA SER A 99 -7.27 10.29 11.83
C SER A 99 -6.90 8.88 12.31
N LEU A 100 -5.60 8.60 12.49
CA LEU A 100 -5.14 7.30 13.02
C LEU A 100 -5.58 7.07 14.46
N TYR A 101 -5.53 8.11 15.28
CA TYR A 101 -5.96 8.07 16.68
C TYR A 101 -7.43 7.68 16.81
N GLY A 102 -8.28 8.27 15.97
CA GLY A 102 -9.70 7.90 15.84
C GLY A 102 -9.90 6.48 15.28
N TYR A 103 -9.19 6.15 14.20
CA TYR A 103 -9.28 4.84 13.53
C TYR A 103 -8.96 3.67 14.46
N PHE A 104 -7.84 3.74 15.17
CA PHE A 104 -7.44 2.71 16.15
C PHE A 104 -8.19 2.81 17.49
N LYS A 105 -9.08 3.79 17.63
CA LYS A 105 -9.85 4.07 18.84
C LYS A 105 -8.95 4.24 20.08
N PHE A 106 -7.79 4.86 19.91
CA PHE A 106 -6.86 5.09 21.02
C PHE A 106 -7.45 5.94 22.13
N TYR A 107 -8.47 6.73 21.83
CA TYR A 107 -9.26 7.46 22.82
C TYR A 107 -9.83 6.58 23.94
N LYS A 108 -10.06 5.28 23.68
CA LYS A 108 -10.54 4.33 24.70
C LYS A 108 -9.49 4.00 25.75
N LEU A 109 -8.20 4.13 25.42
CA LEU A 109 -7.08 3.80 26.29
C LEU A 109 -6.45 5.05 26.90
N LEU A 110 -6.41 6.14 26.15
CA LEU A 110 -5.62 7.32 26.46
C LEU A 110 -6.47 8.60 26.64
N GLY A 111 -7.79 8.54 26.45
CA GLY A 111 -8.70 9.69 26.51
C GLY A 111 -8.81 10.47 25.20
N ASN A 112 -9.71 11.44 25.08
CA ASN A 112 -9.80 12.25 23.86
C ASN A 112 -8.60 13.20 23.77
N ILE A 113 -7.95 13.26 22.61
CA ILE A 113 -6.92 14.26 22.30
C ILE A 113 -7.55 15.28 21.37
N THR A 114 -7.49 16.55 21.76
CA THR A 114 -7.70 17.70 20.88
C THR A 114 -6.36 18.42 20.79
N LEU A 115 -5.72 18.38 19.63
CA LEU A 115 -4.51 19.16 19.38
C LEU A 115 -4.93 20.63 19.14
N PRO A 116 -4.15 21.60 19.64
CA PRO A 116 -4.48 23.03 19.56
C PRO A 116 -4.52 23.58 18.13
#